data_AF-A0A6G3XI29-F1
#
_entry.id   AF-A0A6G3XI29-F1
#
_cell.length_a   1.000
_cell.length_b   1.000
_cell.length_c   1.000
_cell.angle_alpha   90.00
_cell.angle_beta   90.00
_cell.angle_gamma   90.00
#
_symmetry.space_group_name_H-M   'P 1'
#
loop_
_entity.id
_entity.type
_entity.pdbx_description
1 polymer ?
#
loop_
_entity_poly.entity_id
_entity_poly.type
_entity_poly.pdbx_seq_one_letter_code
_entity_poly.pdbx_strand_id
1 'polypeptide(L)' 'MRAEYYRADSEDGDHIADPSEDALFMLFDDLNGSDNTFVVIRPDQDDPAWSASVTFLGKGRYEVVRRDTT' A
#
# COMPACT_ATOMS: atom_id res chain seq x y z
N MET A 1 5.61 -17.51 2.03
CA MET A 1 4.25 -18.11 2.05
C MET A 1 3.27 -17.02 1.65
N ARG A 2 2.24 -17.32 0.83
CA ARG A 2 1.20 -16.34 0.51
C ARG A 2 0.30 -16.17 1.73
N ALA A 3 -0.02 -14.95 2.10
CA ALA A 3 -1.00 -14.70 3.16
C ALA A 3 -2.40 -15.03 2.64
N GLU A 4 -3.31 -15.41 3.56
CA GLU A 4 -4.73 -15.62 3.22
C GLU A 4 -5.45 -14.29 2.95
N TYR A 5 -5.00 -13.21 3.61
CA TYR A 5 -5.53 -11.86 3.45
C TYR A 5 -4.39 -10.83 3.38
N TYR A 6 -4.61 -9.79 2.60
CA TYR A 6 -3.74 -8.62 2.54
C TYR A 6 -4.49 -7.39 3.04
N ARG A 7 -3.76 -6.38 3.47
CA ARG A 7 -4.33 -5.06 3.76
C ARG A 7 -3.54 -3.99 3.03
N ALA A 8 -4.25 -2.95 2.60
CA ALA A 8 -3.69 -1.71 2.12
C ALA A 8 -4.04 -0.59 3.10
N ASP A 9 -3.01 0.10 3.59
CA ASP A 9 -3.10 1.23 4.52
C ASP A 9 -2.54 2.47 3.81
N SER A 10 -3.34 3.53 3.67
CA SER A 10 -2.90 4.82 3.14
C SER A 10 -2.42 5.75 4.26
N GLU A 11 -1.57 6.72 3.94
CA GLU A 11 -1.09 7.71 4.91
C GLU A 11 -2.24 8.49 5.58
N ASP A 12 -3.29 8.81 4.82
CA ASP A 12 -4.47 9.54 5.31
C ASP A 12 -5.37 8.70 6.25
N GLY A 13 -5.00 7.45 6.51
CA GLY A 13 -5.73 6.54 7.41
C GLY A 13 -6.77 5.67 6.71
N ASP A 14 -6.86 5.74 5.38
CA ASP A 14 -7.66 4.83 4.58
C ASP A 14 -7.14 3.40 4.70
N HIS A 15 -8.06 2.46 4.95
CA HIS A 15 -7.75 1.05 5.16
C HIS A 15 -8.70 0.18 4.36
N ILE A 16 -8.13 -0.67 3.50
CA ILE A 16 -8.88 -1.69 2.76
C ILE A 16 -8.35 -3.06 3.13
N ALA A 17 -9.23 -3.85 3.77
CA ALA A 17 -9.00 -5.27 4.01
C ALA A 17 -9.29 -6.06 2.72
N ASP A 18 -8.33 -6.91 2.35
CA ASP A 18 -8.32 -7.71 1.13
C ASP A 18 -8.64 -6.89 -0.14
N PRO A 19 -7.80 -5.90 -0.49
CA PRO A 19 -8.08 -4.99 -1.58
C PRO A 19 -8.07 -5.73 -2.93
N SER A 20 -9.13 -5.52 -3.70
CA SER A 20 -9.15 -5.91 -5.11
C SER A 20 -8.18 -5.04 -5.92
N GLU A 21 -7.83 -5.48 -7.13
CA GLU A 21 -7.01 -4.68 -8.06
C GLU A 21 -7.62 -3.29 -8.31
N ASP A 22 -8.94 -3.22 -8.48
CA ASP A 22 -9.67 -1.97 -8.70
C ASP A 22 -9.63 -1.07 -7.46
N ALA A 23 -9.71 -1.64 -6.27
CA ALA A 23 -9.57 -0.91 -5.01
C ALA A 23 -8.14 -0.34 -4.83
N LEU A 24 -7.11 -1.12 -5.20
CA LEU A 24 -5.73 -0.63 -5.22
C LEU A 24 -5.54 0.50 -6.23
N PHE A 25 -6.15 0.38 -7.42
CA PHE A 25 -6.09 1.42 -8.43
C PHE A 25 -6.68 2.74 -7.92
N MET A 26 -7.86 2.69 -7.28
CA MET A 26 -8.48 3.86 -6.66
C MET A 26 -7.60 4.47 -5.56
N LEU A 27 -7.03 3.65 -4.67
CA LEU A 27 -6.12 4.13 -3.63
C LEU A 27 -4.87 4.82 -4.20
N PHE A 28 -4.32 4.31 -5.30
CA PHE A 28 -3.16 4.92 -5.95
C PHE A 28 -3.50 6.21 -6.71
N ASP A 29 -4.71 6.32 -7.26
CA ASP A 29 -5.18 7.54 -7.93
C ASP A 29 -5.42 8.68 -6.93
N ASP A 30 -5.84 8.34 -5.71
CA ASP A 30 -6.02 9.28 -4.60
C ASP A 30 -4.69 9.76 -3.97
N LEU A 31 -3.55 9.15 -4.35
CA LEU A 31 -2.25 9.58 -3.87
C LEU A 31 -1.89 10.96 -4.42
N ASN A 32 -1.44 11.84 -3.52
CA ASN A 32 -1.03 13.19 -3.83
C ASN A 32 0.24 13.59 -3.06
N GLY A 33 0.77 14.78 -3.34
CA GLY A 33 2.02 15.25 -2.73
C GLY A 33 1.86 15.94 -1.37
N SER A 34 0.72 15.82 -0.70
CA SER A 34 0.35 16.61 0.48
C SER A 34 -0.12 15.76 1.65
N ASP A 35 -1.36 15.27 1.64
CA ASP A 35 -2.04 14.59 2.75
C ASP A 35 -2.07 13.06 2.58
N ASN A 36 -1.98 12.58 1.35
CA ASN A 36 -1.97 11.15 1.06
C ASN A 36 -0.80 10.76 0.15
N THR A 37 0.42 10.64 0.70
CA THR A 37 1.63 10.51 -0.13
C THR A 37 2.05 9.08 -0.45
N PHE A 38 1.61 8.10 0.33
CA PHE A 38 1.91 6.69 0.11
C PHE A 38 0.82 5.74 0.60
N VAL A 39 0.83 4.54 0.02
CA VAL A 39 0.05 3.37 0.46
C VAL A 39 1.01 2.25 0.83
N VAL A 40 0.72 1.52 1.90
CA VAL A 40 1.46 0.32 2.35
C VAL A 40 0.57 -0.90 2.20
N ILE A 41 1.06 -1.90 1.48
CA ILE A 41 0.43 -3.20 1.27
C ILE A 41 1.23 -4.25 2.02
N ARG A 42 0.55 -5.06 2.83
CA ARG A 42 1.19 -6.12 3.63
C ARG A 42 0.21 -7.27 3.90
N PRO A 43 0.73 -8.47 4.19
CA PRO A 43 -0.05 -9.53 4.84
C PRO A 43 -0.82 -8.98 6.04
N ASP A 44 -2.09 -9.35 6.19
CA ASP A 44 -2.87 -8.99 7.38
C ASP A 44 -2.54 -9.96 8.52
N GLN A 45 -1.36 -9.74 9.10
CA GLN A 45 -0.79 -10.52 10.20
C GLN A 45 -0.10 -9.55 11.16
N ASP A 46 0.02 -9.92 12.43
CA ASP A 46 0.68 -9.09 13.45
C ASP A 46 2.17 -8.87 13.14
N ASP A 47 2.85 -9.88 12.59
CA ASP A 47 4.24 -9.81 12.13
C ASP A 47 4.32 -10.20 10.64
N PRO A 48 4.05 -9.24 9.73
CA PRO A 48 4.05 -9.53 8.30
C PRO A 48 5.47 -9.81 7.83
N ALA A 49 5.68 -10.96 7.16
CA ALA A 49 6.98 -11.37 6.63
C ALA A 49 7.54 -10.44 5.52
N TRP A 50 6.70 -9.57 4.96
CA TRP A 50 7.10 -8.54 4.01
C TRP A 50 6.09 -7.40 3.98
N SER A 51 6.49 -6.27 3.43
CA SER A 51 5.62 -5.14 3.09
C SER A 51 6.03 -4.54 1.75
N ALA A 52 5.09 -3.96 1.03
CA ALA A 52 5.35 -3.13 -0.15
C ALA A 52 4.75 -1.75 0.10
N SER A 53 5.50 -0.69 -0.18
CA SER A 53 4.98 0.68 -0.14
C SER A 53 5.01 1.27 -1.54
N VAL A 54 3.96 1.99 -1.90
CA VAL A 54 3.83 2.77 -3.12
C VAL A 54 3.78 4.23 -2.74
N THR A 55 4.76 5.02 -3.18
CA THR A 55 4.88 6.45 -2.84
C THR A 55 4.73 7.30 -4.09
N PHE A 56 3.93 8.36 -4.02
CA PHE A 56 3.79 9.30 -5.13
C PHE A 56 4.96 10.28 -5.18
N LEU A 57 5.67 10.32 -6.30
CA LEU A 57 6.83 11.21 -6.54
C LEU A 57 6.47 12.48 -7.33
N GLY A 58 5.19 12.70 -7.59
CA GLY A 58 4.72 13.80 -8.42
C GLY A 58 4.84 13.54 -9.93
N LYS A 59 4.02 14.27 -10.70
CA LYS A 59 3.95 14.19 -12.18
C LYS A 59 3.60 12.78 -12.69
N GLY A 60 2.71 12.08 -11.99
CA GLY A 60 2.26 10.74 -12.36
C GLY A 60 3.32 9.65 -12.21
N ARG A 61 4.34 9.88 -11.37
CA ARG A 61 5.41 8.91 -11.09
C ARG A 61 5.23 8.33 -9.70
N TYR A 62 5.54 7.05 -9.57
CA TYR A 62 5.44 6.31 -8.33
C TYR A 62 6.76 5.60 -8.04
N GLU A 63 7.12 5.54 -6.76
CA GLU A 63 8.15 4.65 -6.24
C GLU A 63 7.48 3.43 -5.63
N VAL A 64 8.01 2.25 -5.91
CA VAL A 64 7.55 1.00 -5.27
C VAL A 64 8.72 0.39 -4.53
N VAL A 65 8.59 0.26 -3.21
CA VAL A 65 9.62 -0.33 -2.34
C VAL A 65 9.05 -1.58 -1.69
N ARG A 66 9.73 -2.70 -1.84
CA ARG A 66 9.44 -3.94 -1.11
C ARG A 66 10.46 -4.13 0.00
N ARG A 67 9.98 -4.39 1.21
CA ARG A 67 10.81 -4.74 2.38
C ARG A 67 10.45 -6.14 2.85
N ASP A 68 11.44 -6.99 2.94
CA ASP A 68 11.32 -8.30 3.57
C ASP A 68 11.77 -8.21 5.03
N THR A 69 10.98 -8.77 5.93
CA THR A 69 11.30 -8.89 7.36
C THR A 69 12.09 -10.19 7.50
N THR A 70 13.42 -10.09 7.33
CA THR A 70 14.36 -11.21 7.53
C THR A 70 15.18 -10.98 8.79
#